data_AF-A0A971BVB1-F1
#
_entry.id   AF-A0A971BVB1-F1
#
_cell.length_a   1.000
_cell.length_b   1.000
_cell.length_c   1.000
_cell.angle_alpha   90.00
_cell.angle_beta   90.00
_cell.angle_gamma   90.00
#
_symmetry.space_group_name_H-M   'P 1'
#
loop_
_entity.id
_entity.type
_entity.pdbx_description
1 polymer ?
#
loop_
_entity_poly.entity_id
_entity_poly.type
_entity_poly.pdbx_seq_one_letter_code
_entity_poly.pdbx_strand_id
1 'polypeptide(L)'
;MKSCARTICCSIAMLAAGMLFSAFAGGPYYVTGPGAAVPGEAYRWSGSLLRYKTDLGNLGRLTNAEADAMVSAAFQVWEDVDTASIGFQHDGKLSGDVTADNILGFQNALGMCSDPSQPSGSIVYDLDGSIIEALGMDKNSVLGFTGVVCTDDRLGTYTRGWAVMNGRFIDGTPDSAGHRSVTLDEFHGAFVHEFGHLLGLGHSQINVECATECSAEDLSGVPTMFPFLVSPGQATLNADDISMVSSLYPEASFHSSRGRIQGRVVFSDGVTPAQGYNVIARNTADPRVIAVSSVSGYRFTAGAGNPLVPFGMDTSFFYGSHDQNLIGFYDLPGLPPGTYTVEVEAILNSGSVPFVYNSGVGPIGDYLGFQYKMPGSCELQYLHHPPRSTDDCGTRTTVSVGAGQVVSTGTDIVLIGTGPRYDAWESGE
;
A
#
# COMPACT_ATOMS: atom_id res chain seq x y z
N MET A 1 -5.58 -34.80 -13.65
CA MET A 1 -4.26 -34.13 -13.52
C MET A 1 -4.54 -32.67 -13.28
N LYS A 2 -4.52 -32.24 -12.01
CA LYS A 2 -4.78 -30.85 -11.63
C LYS A 2 -3.52 -30.05 -11.96
N SER A 3 -3.65 -29.09 -12.87
CA SER A 3 -2.57 -28.15 -13.19
C SER A 3 -2.35 -27.27 -11.97
N CYS A 4 -1.20 -27.43 -11.32
CA CYS A 4 -0.72 -26.53 -10.27
C CYS A 4 -0.17 -25.30 -11.01
N ALA A 5 -0.90 -24.19 -10.98
CA ALA A 5 -0.42 -22.92 -11.49
C ALA A 5 0.76 -22.49 -10.61
N ARG A 6 1.95 -22.35 -11.19
CA ARG A 6 3.09 -21.74 -10.50
C ARG A 6 2.77 -20.26 -10.32
N THR A 7 2.54 -19.83 -9.08
CA THR A 7 2.43 -18.42 -8.70
C THR A 7 3.69 -17.68 -9.17
N ILE A 8 3.52 -16.69 -10.05
CA ILE A 8 4.59 -15.76 -10.42
C ILE A 8 4.65 -14.73 -9.29
N CYS A 9 5.81 -14.54 -8.67
CA CYS A 9 6.05 -13.42 -7.76
C CYS A 9 7.16 -12.57 -8.39
N CYS A 10 6.78 -11.38 -8.86
CA CYS A 10 7.71 -10.32 -9.22
C CYS A 10 7.44 -9.13 -8.30
N SER A 11 8.52 -8.50 -7.83
CA SER A 11 8.45 -7.39 -6.88
C SER A 11 8.12 -6.10 -7.60
N ILE A 12 7.19 -5.34 -7.06
CA ILE A 12 7.08 -3.93 -7.38
C ILE A 12 8.02 -3.21 -6.42
N ALA A 13 8.97 -2.42 -6.93
CA ALA A 13 9.92 -1.71 -6.08
C ALA A 13 9.53 -0.24 -6.00
N MET A 14 9.98 0.46 -4.97
CA MET A 14 9.89 1.92 -4.88
C MET A 14 11.28 2.50 -4.69
N LEU A 15 11.60 3.56 -5.42
CA LEU A 15 12.92 4.19 -5.36
C LEU A 15 12.93 5.33 -4.33
N ALA A 16 13.65 5.12 -3.22
CA ALA A 16 14.00 6.16 -2.25
C ALA A 16 15.25 6.95 -2.68
N ALA A 17 15.20 7.65 -3.81
CA ALA A 17 16.34 8.44 -4.29
C ALA A 17 16.16 9.93 -3.96
N GLY A 18 17.05 10.43 -3.10
CA GLY A 18 17.41 11.85 -2.99
C GLY A 18 16.72 12.67 -1.89
N MET A 19 15.57 12.23 -1.39
CA MET A 19 14.97 12.71 -0.15
C MET A 19 14.31 11.50 0.52
N LEU A 20 14.60 11.27 1.81
CA LEU A 20 14.06 10.17 2.60
C LEU A 20 12.55 10.37 2.77
N PHE A 21 11.76 9.91 1.80
CA PHE A 21 10.32 9.82 1.93
C PHE A 21 9.98 8.40 2.39
N SER A 22 9.52 8.25 3.64
CA SER A 22 9.16 6.97 4.28
C SER A 22 7.71 6.55 3.95
N ALA A 23 7.52 5.53 3.14
CA ALA A 23 6.20 4.99 2.83
C ALA A 23 5.55 4.32 4.06
N PHE A 24 4.22 4.37 4.13
CA PHE A 24 3.37 3.59 5.03
C PHE A 24 2.44 2.77 4.16
N ALA A 25 2.29 1.52 4.49
CA ALA A 25 1.34 0.66 3.81
C ALA A 25 0.30 0.09 4.80
N GLY A 26 -0.68 -0.68 4.34
CA GLY A 26 -1.86 -1.08 5.12
C GLY A 26 -2.77 0.10 5.44
N GLY A 27 -2.85 1.05 4.50
CA GLY A 27 -3.41 2.38 4.68
C GLY A 27 -2.82 3.36 3.65
N PRO A 28 -2.83 4.68 3.92
CA PRO A 28 -2.25 5.66 3.00
C PRO A 28 -0.75 5.49 2.84
N TYR A 29 -0.24 5.78 1.64
CA TYR A 29 1.18 5.68 1.26
C TYR A 29 2.09 6.54 2.12
N TYR A 30 1.61 7.68 2.60
CA TYR A 30 2.29 8.53 3.56
C TYR A 30 1.28 9.11 4.55
N VAL A 31 1.73 9.39 5.77
CA VAL A 31 0.97 10.20 6.74
C VAL A 31 1.77 11.39 7.22
N THR A 32 1.12 12.49 7.56
CA THR A 32 1.80 13.71 8.04
C THR A 32 2.52 13.48 9.36
N GLY A 33 3.67 14.15 9.53
CA GLY A 33 4.46 14.08 10.75
C GLY A 33 3.97 15.02 11.87
N PRO A 34 4.65 15.05 13.03
CA PRO A 34 4.25 15.85 14.19
C PRO A 34 4.20 17.37 13.96
N GLY A 35 4.93 17.88 12.96
CA GLY A 35 4.97 19.30 12.61
C GLY A 35 3.84 19.78 11.71
N ALA A 36 2.97 18.89 11.24
CA ALA A 36 1.89 19.22 10.32
C ALA A 36 0.70 19.90 11.01
N ALA A 37 -0.23 20.45 10.21
CA ALA A 37 -1.46 21.03 10.72
C ALA A 37 -2.34 19.98 11.43
N VAL A 38 -2.35 18.76 10.90
CA VAL A 38 -3.03 17.59 11.48
C VAL A 38 -2.06 16.42 11.37
N PRO A 39 -1.31 16.06 12.44
CA PRO A 39 -0.41 14.91 12.42
C PRO A 39 -1.14 13.57 12.24
N GLY A 40 -0.53 12.65 11.49
CA GLY A 40 -1.10 11.32 11.20
C GLY A 40 -2.23 11.33 10.16
N GLU A 41 -2.40 12.42 9.42
CA GLU A 41 -3.34 12.52 8.29
C GLU A 41 -2.70 11.96 7.02
N ALA A 42 -3.48 11.26 6.19
CA ALA A 42 -3.01 10.71 4.93
C ALA A 42 -2.58 11.81 3.97
N TYR A 43 -1.44 11.63 3.28
CA TYR A 43 -1.12 12.48 2.15
C TYR A 43 -1.98 12.15 0.93
N ARG A 44 -2.32 13.20 0.18
CA ARG A 44 -3.09 13.11 -1.06
C ARG A 44 -2.78 14.26 -2.00
N TRP A 45 -3.20 14.20 -3.26
CA TRP A 45 -3.15 15.39 -4.12
C TRP A 45 -4.08 16.48 -3.59
N SER A 46 -3.63 17.74 -3.64
CA SER A 46 -4.39 18.89 -3.11
C SER A 46 -5.68 19.20 -3.88
N GLY A 47 -5.84 18.67 -5.09
CA GLY A 47 -7.01 18.84 -5.95
C GLY A 47 -7.53 17.50 -6.48
N SER A 48 -8.71 17.54 -7.07
CA SER A 48 -9.38 16.37 -7.68
C SER A 48 -8.96 16.13 -9.14
N LEU A 49 -7.88 16.75 -9.61
CA LEU A 49 -7.35 16.53 -10.96
C LEU A 49 -5.83 16.43 -10.92
N LEU A 50 -5.30 15.27 -11.28
CA LEU A 50 -3.87 15.07 -11.52
C LEU A 50 -3.55 15.27 -13.00
N ARG A 51 -2.74 16.30 -13.30
CA ARG A 51 -2.16 16.51 -14.64
C ARG A 51 -0.87 15.72 -14.77
N TYR A 52 -0.76 14.91 -15.80
CA TYR A 52 0.43 14.10 -16.05
C TYR A 52 0.96 14.27 -17.46
N LYS A 53 2.28 14.10 -17.62
CA LYS A 53 2.96 14.05 -18.91
C LYS A 53 3.61 12.70 -19.10
N THR A 54 3.62 12.22 -20.33
CA THR A 54 4.23 10.93 -20.68
C THR A 54 5.54 11.13 -21.45
N ASP A 55 6.38 10.12 -21.40
CA ASP A 55 7.65 10.09 -22.11
C ASP A 55 7.50 10.13 -23.64
N LEU A 56 8.59 10.41 -24.34
CA LEU A 56 8.68 10.39 -25.81
C LEU A 56 9.09 9.01 -26.34
N GLY A 57 9.79 8.21 -25.54
CA GLY A 57 10.32 6.90 -25.91
C GLY A 57 9.26 5.80 -26.06
N ASN A 58 9.71 4.64 -26.50
CA ASN A 58 8.89 3.41 -26.54
C ASN A 58 9.00 2.66 -25.20
N LEU A 59 8.15 1.65 -25.00
CA LEU A 59 8.13 0.83 -23.79
C LEU A 59 8.19 -0.66 -24.14
N GLY A 60 9.37 -1.28 -24.04
CA GLY A 60 9.58 -2.65 -24.50
C GLY A 60 9.19 -2.81 -25.96
N ARG A 61 8.23 -3.71 -26.23
CA ARG A 61 7.67 -3.89 -27.58
C ARG A 61 6.59 -2.88 -27.98
N LEU A 62 6.10 -2.06 -27.04
CA LEU A 62 5.04 -1.08 -27.32
C LEU A 62 5.65 0.18 -27.93
N THR A 63 5.00 0.67 -28.99
CA THR A 63 5.23 2.02 -29.48
C THR A 63 4.82 3.04 -28.41
N ASN A 64 5.35 4.26 -28.51
CA ASN A 64 4.99 5.36 -27.61
C ASN A 64 3.47 5.61 -27.52
N ALA A 65 2.75 5.47 -28.63
CA ALA A 65 1.29 5.65 -28.66
C ALA A 65 0.55 4.50 -27.93
N GLU A 66 1.04 3.27 -28.03
CA GLU A 66 0.48 2.12 -27.29
C GLU A 66 0.80 2.23 -25.80
N ALA A 67 1.99 2.72 -25.43
CA ALA A 67 2.35 3.00 -24.04
C ALA A 67 1.45 4.10 -23.45
N ASP A 68 1.20 5.20 -24.19
CA ASP A 68 0.27 6.25 -23.78
C ASP A 68 -1.16 5.72 -23.59
N ALA A 69 -1.62 4.81 -24.47
CA ALA A 69 -2.91 4.17 -24.32
C ALA A 69 -2.98 3.30 -23.06
N MET A 70 -1.91 2.59 -22.72
CA MET A 70 -1.80 1.80 -21.48
C MET A 70 -1.82 2.70 -20.23
N VAL A 71 -1.13 3.85 -20.26
CA VAL A 71 -1.21 4.86 -19.19
C VAL A 71 -2.64 5.36 -19.00
N SER A 72 -3.29 5.77 -20.09
CA SER A 72 -4.65 6.28 -20.03
C SER A 72 -5.63 5.24 -19.49
N ALA A 73 -5.50 3.99 -19.93
CA ALA A 73 -6.34 2.90 -19.43
C ALA A 73 -6.12 2.66 -17.92
N ALA A 74 -4.89 2.74 -17.43
CA ALA A 74 -4.59 2.46 -16.03
C ALA A 74 -5.11 3.57 -15.10
N PHE A 75 -5.04 4.83 -15.54
CA PHE A 75 -5.70 5.92 -14.82
C PHE A 75 -7.23 5.81 -14.84
N GLN A 76 -7.81 5.34 -15.96
CA GLN A 76 -9.26 5.14 -16.06
C GLN A 76 -9.78 4.15 -15.01
N VAL A 77 -9.02 3.11 -14.68
CA VAL A 77 -9.39 2.14 -13.62
C VAL A 77 -9.63 2.83 -12.27
N TRP A 78 -8.85 3.86 -11.94
CA TRP A 78 -9.02 4.64 -10.71
C TRP A 78 -10.10 5.72 -10.84
N GLU A 79 -10.26 6.32 -12.03
CA GLU A 79 -11.30 7.33 -12.32
C GLU A 79 -12.72 6.73 -12.36
N ASP A 80 -12.84 5.43 -12.69
CA ASP A 80 -14.10 4.68 -12.73
C ASP A 80 -14.65 4.32 -11.33
N VAL A 81 -13.95 4.67 -10.25
CA VAL A 81 -14.42 4.39 -8.89
C VAL A 81 -15.51 5.38 -8.49
N ASP A 82 -16.77 4.96 -8.58
CA ASP A 82 -17.97 5.78 -8.27
C ASP A 82 -17.99 6.42 -6.87
N THR A 83 -17.20 5.92 -5.92
CA THR A 83 -17.09 6.45 -4.57
C THR A 83 -15.87 7.36 -4.34
N ALA A 84 -15.08 7.60 -5.39
CA ALA A 84 -13.90 8.45 -5.36
C ALA A 84 -13.98 9.60 -6.38
N SER A 85 -13.45 10.77 -6.02
CA SER A 85 -13.51 12.02 -6.78
C SER A 85 -12.10 12.47 -7.16
N ILE A 86 -11.50 11.77 -8.12
CA ILE A 86 -10.18 12.08 -8.68
C ILE A 86 -10.23 11.85 -10.19
N GLY A 87 -9.78 12.84 -10.95
CA GLY A 87 -9.66 12.75 -12.40
C GLY A 87 -8.21 12.87 -12.85
N PHE A 88 -7.96 12.44 -14.09
CA PHE A 88 -6.63 12.49 -14.68
C PHE A 88 -6.66 13.20 -16.02
N GLN A 89 -5.66 14.04 -16.27
CA GLN A 89 -5.53 14.74 -17.54
C GLN A 89 -4.13 14.56 -18.11
N HIS A 90 -4.06 13.94 -19.29
CA HIS A 90 -2.86 13.95 -20.11
C HIS A 90 -2.57 15.38 -20.59
N ASP A 91 -1.45 15.93 -20.16
CA ASP A 91 -0.99 17.28 -20.46
C ASP A 91 0.16 17.28 -21.48
N GLY A 92 0.16 16.27 -22.35
CA GLY A 92 1.14 16.07 -23.41
C GLY A 92 2.41 15.36 -22.97
N LYS A 93 3.51 15.67 -23.66
CA LYS A 93 4.78 14.97 -23.52
C LYS A 93 5.75 15.68 -22.57
N LEU A 94 6.66 14.92 -21.97
CA LEU A 94 7.83 15.45 -21.29
C LEU A 94 8.66 16.33 -22.25
N SER A 95 9.58 17.14 -21.72
CA SER A 95 10.38 18.06 -22.55
C SER A 95 11.42 17.35 -23.44
N GLY A 96 11.71 16.09 -23.14
CA GLY A 96 12.63 15.23 -23.88
C GLY A 96 12.46 13.79 -23.46
N ASP A 97 12.96 12.88 -24.29
CA ASP A 97 12.96 11.44 -24.02
C ASP A 97 13.85 11.14 -22.80
N VAL A 98 13.30 10.47 -21.80
CA VAL A 98 14.04 10.09 -20.61
C VAL A 98 14.68 8.72 -20.83
N THR A 99 15.99 8.65 -20.64
CA THR A 99 16.78 7.43 -20.85
C THR A 99 17.76 7.23 -19.71
N ALA A 100 18.46 6.09 -19.68
CA ALA A 100 19.50 5.84 -18.70
C ALA A 100 20.60 6.92 -18.68
N ASP A 101 20.86 7.59 -19.81
CA ASP A 101 21.88 8.64 -19.91
C ASP A 101 21.48 9.94 -19.19
N ASN A 102 20.18 10.21 -19.03
CA ASN A 102 19.70 11.48 -18.50
C ASN A 102 18.79 11.35 -17.25
N ILE A 103 18.45 10.13 -16.82
CA ILE A 103 17.50 9.89 -15.72
C ILE A 103 17.90 10.61 -14.42
N LEU A 104 19.17 10.61 -14.05
CA LEU A 104 19.63 11.29 -12.82
C LEU A 104 19.48 12.81 -12.92
N GLY A 105 19.72 13.37 -14.11
CA GLY A 105 19.50 14.79 -14.38
C GLY A 105 18.01 15.14 -14.34
N PHE A 106 17.17 14.29 -14.92
CA PHE A 106 15.71 14.42 -14.89
C PHE A 106 15.17 14.35 -13.46
N GLN A 107 15.58 13.36 -12.67
CA GLN A 107 15.22 13.22 -11.27
C GLN A 107 15.64 14.44 -10.43
N ASN A 108 16.86 14.93 -10.61
CA ASN A 108 17.32 16.14 -9.92
C ASN A 108 16.45 17.36 -10.28
N ALA A 109 16.02 17.48 -11.54
CA ALA A 109 15.12 18.55 -11.97
C ALA A 109 13.74 18.43 -11.33
N LEU A 110 13.15 17.22 -11.32
CA LEU A 110 11.90 16.96 -10.61
C LEU A 110 12.03 17.27 -9.10
N GLY A 111 13.17 17.00 -8.47
CA GLY A 111 13.42 17.31 -7.06
C GLY A 111 13.49 18.81 -6.72
N MET A 112 13.59 19.69 -7.72
CA MET A 112 13.52 21.15 -7.51
C MET A 112 12.06 21.59 -7.32
N CYS A 113 11.51 21.39 -6.12
CA CYS A 113 10.09 21.63 -5.83
C CYS A 113 9.61 23.08 -6.03
N SER A 114 10.53 24.05 -6.03
CA SER A 114 10.22 25.46 -6.32
C SER A 114 10.18 25.79 -7.81
N ASP A 115 10.58 24.88 -8.71
CA ASP A 115 10.53 25.09 -10.16
C ASP A 115 9.13 24.77 -10.69
N PRO A 116 8.34 25.76 -11.12
CA PRO A 116 6.98 25.54 -11.61
C PRO A 116 6.93 24.98 -13.05
N SER A 117 8.07 24.88 -13.74
CA SER A 117 8.11 24.37 -15.12
C SER A 117 8.06 22.84 -15.20
N GLN A 118 8.38 22.15 -14.10
CA GLN A 118 8.29 20.71 -14.02
C GLN A 118 6.82 20.26 -13.88
N PRO A 119 6.43 19.16 -14.56
CA PRO A 119 5.07 18.65 -14.47
C PRO A 119 4.75 18.12 -13.07
N SER A 120 3.47 18.12 -12.71
CA SER A 120 2.98 17.51 -11.46
C SER A 120 3.12 15.99 -11.48
N GLY A 121 2.66 15.33 -12.54
CA GLY A 121 2.89 13.90 -12.77
C GLY A 121 3.82 13.66 -13.98
N SER A 122 4.85 12.83 -13.80
CA SER A 122 5.72 12.36 -14.90
C SER A 122 5.62 10.85 -15.05
N ILE A 123 5.30 10.36 -16.24
CA ILE A 123 5.31 8.93 -16.56
C ILE A 123 6.47 8.67 -17.52
N VAL A 124 7.45 7.92 -17.06
CA VAL A 124 8.69 7.60 -17.78
C VAL A 124 8.61 6.17 -18.31
N TYR A 125 9.06 5.98 -19.54
CA TYR A 125 9.07 4.69 -20.20
C TYR A 125 10.49 4.15 -20.26
N ASP A 126 10.79 3.14 -19.45
CA ASP A 126 12.07 2.44 -19.54
C ASP A 126 11.95 1.38 -20.64
N LEU A 127 12.62 1.60 -21.76
CA LEU A 127 12.53 0.75 -22.93
C LEU A 127 12.90 -0.71 -22.62
N ASP A 128 13.98 -0.93 -21.87
CA ASP A 128 14.65 -2.23 -21.76
C ASP A 128 15.18 -2.56 -20.35
N GLY A 129 14.85 -1.74 -19.36
CA GLY A 129 15.29 -1.88 -17.97
C GLY A 129 16.56 -1.10 -17.65
N SER A 130 17.13 -0.37 -18.61
CA SER A 130 18.36 0.41 -18.40
C SER A 130 18.16 1.61 -17.47
N ILE A 131 16.97 2.21 -17.42
CA ILE A 131 16.65 3.28 -16.46
C ILE A 131 16.59 2.71 -15.04
N ILE A 132 15.90 1.58 -14.84
CA ILE A 132 15.83 0.88 -13.54
C ILE A 132 17.23 0.54 -13.03
N GLU A 133 18.10 0.01 -13.90
CA GLU A 133 19.49 -0.30 -13.57
C GLU A 133 20.33 0.95 -13.27
N ALA A 134 20.15 2.05 -14.03
CA ALA A 134 20.83 3.31 -13.78
C ALA A 134 20.45 3.95 -12.44
N LEU A 135 19.24 3.68 -11.94
CA LEU A 135 18.76 4.08 -10.62
C LEU A 135 19.20 3.12 -9.50
N GLY A 136 19.98 2.08 -9.82
CA GLY A 136 20.56 1.14 -8.85
C GLY A 136 19.62 0.02 -8.41
N MET A 137 18.52 -0.20 -9.13
CA MET A 137 17.55 -1.27 -8.85
C MET A 137 17.78 -2.48 -9.76
N ASP A 138 17.24 -3.64 -9.36
CA ASP A 138 17.30 -4.85 -10.18
C ASP A 138 16.25 -4.80 -11.30
N LYS A 139 16.69 -4.50 -12.51
CA LYS A 139 15.85 -4.47 -13.72
C LYS A 139 15.15 -5.79 -14.04
N ASN A 140 15.57 -6.92 -13.47
CA ASN A 140 14.95 -8.22 -13.67
C ASN A 140 13.88 -8.56 -12.62
N SER A 141 13.77 -7.77 -11.55
CA SER A 141 12.80 -7.99 -10.48
C SER A 141 11.74 -6.90 -10.38
N VAL A 142 11.98 -5.70 -10.93
CA VAL A 142 11.14 -4.50 -10.79
C VAL A 142 10.35 -4.20 -12.07
N LEU A 143 9.02 -4.39 -12.05
CA LEU A 143 8.13 -4.11 -13.19
C LEU A 143 7.90 -2.61 -13.41
N GLY A 144 7.96 -1.84 -12.33
CA GLY A 144 7.78 -0.41 -12.30
C GLY A 144 8.04 0.09 -10.90
N PHE A 145 8.02 1.41 -10.76
CA PHE A 145 7.99 2.06 -9.47
C PHE A 145 7.37 3.44 -9.55
N THR A 146 6.89 3.91 -8.40
CA THR A 146 6.35 5.26 -8.23
C THR A 146 7.05 5.99 -7.10
N GLY A 147 7.29 7.28 -7.30
CA GLY A 147 7.82 8.17 -6.28
C GLY A 147 6.93 9.39 -6.09
N VAL A 148 6.72 9.76 -4.83
CA VAL A 148 6.34 11.12 -4.47
C VAL A 148 7.62 11.94 -4.39
N VAL A 149 7.66 13.07 -5.09
CA VAL A 149 8.88 13.88 -5.25
C VAL A 149 8.80 15.17 -4.43
N CYS A 150 7.64 15.83 -4.45
CA CYS A 150 7.44 17.09 -3.74
C CYS A 150 6.12 17.11 -2.99
N THR A 151 6.16 17.67 -1.79
CA THR A 151 5.05 17.70 -0.84
C THR A 151 4.89 19.08 -0.22
N ASP A 152 3.68 19.37 0.27
CA ASP A 152 3.46 20.31 1.35
C ASP A 152 3.21 19.50 2.62
N ASP A 153 4.27 19.31 3.42
CA ASP A 153 4.23 18.49 4.64
C ASP A 153 3.35 19.10 5.74
N ARG A 154 3.13 20.42 5.70
CA ARG A 154 2.25 21.09 6.66
C ARG A 154 0.79 20.73 6.36
N LEU A 155 0.43 20.63 5.08
CA LEU A 155 -0.93 20.33 4.63
C LEU A 155 -1.17 18.84 4.35
N GLY A 156 -0.13 18.02 4.28
CA GLY A 156 -0.27 16.62 3.87
C GLY A 156 -0.66 16.47 2.42
N THR A 157 -0.04 17.24 1.51
CA THR A 157 -0.40 17.16 0.08
C THR A 157 0.77 16.89 -0.85
N TYR A 158 0.54 16.07 -1.87
CA TYR A 158 1.47 15.88 -2.97
C TYR A 158 1.34 17.05 -3.95
N THR A 159 2.50 17.52 -4.43
CA THR A 159 2.59 18.55 -5.47
C THR A 159 3.36 18.08 -6.70
N ARG A 160 4.16 17.01 -6.56
CA ARG A 160 4.87 16.37 -7.66
C ARG A 160 5.12 14.89 -7.38
N GLY A 161 4.96 14.08 -8.42
CA GLY A 161 5.24 12.65 -8.41
C GLY A 161 5.64 12.16 -9.80
N TRP A 162 6.13 10.93 -9.84
CA TRP A 162 6.53 10.26 -11.07
C TRP A 162 6.36 8.76 -10.96
N ALA A 163 6.19 8.11 -12.10
CA ALA A 163 6.21 6.66 -12.23
C ALA A 163 7.15 6.27 -13.38
N VAL A 164 7.90 5.19 -13.20
CA VAL A 164 8.79 4.62 -14.23
C VAL A 164 8.34 3.18 -14.49
N MET A 165 8.03 2.86 -15.74
CA MET A 165 7.54 1.52 -16.11
C MET A 165 8.60 0.78 -16.92
N ASN A 166 8.86 -0.49 -16.56
CA ASN A 166 9.96 -1.27 -17.09
C ASN A 166 9.52 -2.18 -18.26
N GLY A 167 9.74 -1.71 -19.48
CA GLY A 167 9.40 -2.38 -20.73
C GLY A 167 10.12 -3.69 -20.98
N ARG A 168 11.20 -3.97 -20.26
CA ARG A 168 11.91 -5.26 -20.28
C ARG A 168 10.97 -6.44 -20.10
N PHE A 169 10.00 -6.34 -19.19
CA PHE A 169 9.07 -7.42 -18.91
C PHE A 169 8.10 -7.75 -20.06
N ILE A 170 8.03 -6.91 -21.09
CA ILE A 170 7.15 -7.10 -22.25
C ILE A 170 7.89 -7.06 -23.59
N ASP A 171 9.22 -7.12 -23.58
CA ASP A 171 10.05 -7.12 -24.80
C ASP A 171 10.04 -8.48 -25.53
N GLY A 172 9.51 -9.53 -24.88
CA GLY A 172 9.41 -10.89 -25.41
C GLY A 172 10.74 -11.64 -25.54
N THR A 173 11.83 -11.13 -24.95
CA THR A 173 13.18 -11.66 -25.13
C THR A 173 13.91 -11.83 -23.79
N PRO A 174 13.59 -12.87 -22.99
CA PRO A 174 14.42 -13.23 -21.84
C PRO A 174 15.86 -13.52 -22.27
N ASP A 175 16.79 -12.66 -21.86
CA ASP A 175 18.19 -12.61 -22.31
C ASP A 175 19.21 -12.89 -21.18
N SER A 176 18.73 -13.05 -19.94
CA SER A 176 19.56 -13.21 -18.74
C SER A 176 18.85 -14.03 -17.67
N ALA A 177 19.62 -14.63 -16.75
CA ALA A 177 19.04 -15.35 -15.62
C ALA A 177 18.24 -14.38 -14.74
N GLY A 178 16.98 -14.73 -14.45
CA GLY A 178 16.07 -13.90 -13.67
C GLY A 178 15.19 -12.97 -14.51
N HIS A 179 15.58 -12.63 -15.75
CA HIS A 179 14.70 -11.89 -16.67
C HIS A 179 13.51 -12.77 -17.05
N ARG A 180 12.30 -12.28 -16.75
CA ARG A 180 11.03 -12.91 -17.07
C ARG A 180 10.17 -11.96 -17.90
N SER A 181 9.38 -12.51 -18.81
CA SER A 181 8.34 -11.76 -19.50
C SER A 181 6.98 -12.01 -18.86
N VAL A 182 6.14 -10.99 -18.87
CA VAL A 182 4.73 -11.04 -18.45
C VAL A 182 3.83 -10.72 -19.64
N THR A 183 2.55 -11.03 -19.51
CA THR A 183 1.52 -10.62 -20.47
C THR A 183 1.26 -9.12 -20.40
N LEU A 184 0.63 -8.55 -21.43
CA LEU A 184 0.27 -7.13 -21.38
C LEU A 184 -0.78 -6.83 -20.30
N ASP A 185 -1.66 -7.79 -19.98
CA ASP A 185 -2.66 -7.64 -18.92
C ASP A 185 -2.00 -7.61 -17.54
N GLU A 186 -1.02 -8.49 -17.30
CA GLU A 186 -0.18 -8.48 -16.10
C GLU A 186 0.61 -7.17 -15.97
N PHE A 187 1.21 -6.69 -17.06
CA PHE A 187 1.93 -5.44 -17.07
C PHE A 187 0.99 -4.24 -16.86
N HIS A 188 -0.22 -4.28 -17.41
CA HIS A 188 -1.25 -3.30 -17.13
C HIS A 188 -1.63 -3.28 -15.64
N GLY A 189 -1.70 -4.44 -14.98
CA GLY A 189 -1.84 -4.52 -13.52
C GLY A 189 -0.71 -3.81 -12.76
N ALA A 190 0.53 -3.90 -13.24
CA ALA A 190 1.63 -3.13 -12.66
C ALA A 190 1.41 -1.62 -12.83
N PHE A 191 0.93 -1.13 -13.98
CA PHE A 191 0.57 0.29 -14.13
C PHE A 191 -0.51 0.72 -13.13
N VAL A 192 -1.59 -0.07 -12.99
CA VAL A 192 -2.68 0.27 -12.06
C VAL A 192 -2.16 0.34 -10.62
N HIS A 193 -1.33 -0.62 -10.21
CA HIS A 193 -0.66 -0.64 -8.90
C HIS A 193 0.21 0.59 -8.67
N GLU A 194 1.11 0.90 -9.60
CA GLU A 194 1.98 2.08 -9.51
C GLU A 194 1.17 3.38 -9.42
N PHE A 195 0.09 3.48 -10.19
CA PHE A 195 -0.75 4.67 -10.14
C PHE A 195 -1.57 4.75 -8.84
N GLY A 196 -1.82 3.62 -8.17
CA GLY A 196 -2.30 3.59 -6.79
C GLY A 196 -1.31 4.27 -5.84
N HIS A 197 -0.02 3.95 -5.91
CA HIS A 197 1.01 4.66 -5.16
C HIS A 197 1.06 6.16 -5.51
N LEU A 198 0.90 6.51 -6.79
CA LEU A 198 0.90 7.91 -7.23
C LEU A 198 -0.27 8.69 -6.62
N LEU A 199 -1.39 8.02 -6.38
CA LEU A 199 -2.57 8.55 -5.69
C LEU A 199 -2.42 8.62 -4.17
N GLY A 200 -1.41 7.96 -3.60
CA GLY A 200 -1.18 7.91 -2.17
C GLY A 200 -1.72 6.67 -1.48
N LEU A 201 -1.91 5.55 -2.20
CA LEU A 201 -2.22 4.26 -1.61
C LEU A 201 -0.93 3.52 -1.27
N GLY A 202 -0.82 3.00 -0.06
CA GLY A 202 0.25 2.06 0.28
C GLY A 202 -0.11 0.64 -0.14
N HIS A 203 0.81 -0.31 0.04
CA HIS A 203 0.49 -1.72 -0.17
C HIS A 203 -0.60 -2.21 0.79
N SER A 204 -1.25 -3.32 0.46
CA SER A 204 -2.18 -3.97 1.38
C SER A 204 -1.96 -5.48 1.48
N GLN A 205 -2.38 -6.05 2.60
CA GLN A 205 -2.30 -7.47 2.86
C GLN A 205 -3.71 -8.02 3.05
N ILE A 206 -4.25 -8.62 2.00
CA ILE A 206 -5.46 -9.44 2.06
C ILE A 206 -5.17 -10.72 1.30
N ASN A 207 -5.55 -11.84 1.91
CA ASN A 207 -5.31 -13.19 1.37
C ASN A 207 -3.81 -13.47 1.18
N VAL A 208 -3.02 -13.18 2.23
CA VAL A 208 -1.55 -13.26 2.26
C VAL A 208 -0.96 -14.59 1.79
N GLU A 209 -1.70 -15.69 1.94
CA GLU A 209 -1.35 -17.02 1.44
C GLU A 209 -0.92 -16.99 -0.05
N CYS A 210 -1.55 -16.09 -0.83
CA CYS A 210 -1.26 -15.90 -2.25
C CYS A 210 0.15 -15.39 -2.57
N ALA A 211 0.93 -14.96 -1.57
CA ALA A 211 2.37 -14.73 -1.71
C ALA A 211 3.16 -16.04 -2.00
N THR A 212 2.56 -17.20 -1.72
CA THR A 212 3.18 -18.51 -1.99
C THR A 212 2.25 -19.43 -2.78
N GLU A 213 1.14 -19.86 -2.17
CA GLU A 213 0.13 -20.73 -2.76
C GLU A 213 -1.23 -20.05 -2.70
N CYS A 214 -1.91 -19.94 -3.84
CA CYS A 214 -3.16 -19.21 -3.93
C CYS A 214 -4.28 -20.11 -4.45
N SER A 215 -5.38 -20.21 -3.70
CA SER A 215 -6.61 -20.78 -4.22
C SER A 215 -7.29 -19.81 -5.19
N ALA A 216 -8.15 -20.30 -6.08
CA ALA A 216 -8.84 -19.43 -7.03
C ALA A 216 -9.76 -18.41 -6.33
N GLU A 217 -10.34 -18.79 -5.18
CA GLU A 217 -11.18 -17.92 -4.36
C GLU A 217 -10.34 -16.82 -3.70
N ASP A 218 -9.19 -17.18 -3.12
CA ASP A 218 -8.28 -16.20 -2.52
C ASP A 218 -7.75 -15.21 -3.55
N LEU A 219 -7.37 -15.72 -4.73
CA LEU A 219 -6.84 -14.93 -5.83
C LEU A 219 -7.83 -13.87 -6.29
N SER A 220 -9.12 -14.19 -6.30
CA SER A 220 -10.16 -13.25 -6.74
C SER A 220 -10.32 -12.03 -5.82
N GLY A 221 -9.82 -12.08 -4.58
CA GLY A 221 -9.86 -10.97 -3.64
C GLY A 221 -8.50 -10.37 -3.30
N VAL A 222 -7.42 -10.76 -3.99
CA VAL A 222 -6.10 -10.13 -3.81
C VAL A 222 -6.16 -8.70 -4.32
N PRO A 223 -5.88 -7.68 -3.48
CA PRO A 223 -5.93 -6.29 -3.90
C PRO A 223 -4.92 -5.98 -5.00
N THR A 224 -5.23 -4.98 -5.82
CA THR A 224 -4.25 -4.41 -6.75
C THR A 224 -3.01 -3.94 -5.98
N MET A 225 -3.19 -3.33 -4.82
CA MET A 225 -2.10 -2.87 -3.94
C MET A 225 -1.37 -4.00 -3.17
N PHE A 226 -1.61 -5.27 -3.47
CA PHE A 226 -0.78 -6.35 -2.92
C PHE A 226 0.68 -6.20 -3.42
N PRO A 227 1.72 -6.34 -2.56
CA PRO A 227 3.12 -6.02 -2.92
C PRO A 227 3.73 -6.79 -4.11
N PHE A 228 3.06 -7.85 -4.55
CA PHE A 228 3.52 -8.71 -5.64
C PHE A 228 2.43 -8.84 -6.70
N LEU A 229 2.86 -8.85 -7.95
CA LEU A 229 1.99 -9.28 -9.04
C LEU A 229 1.87 -10.80 -9.01
N VAL A 230 0.72 -11.29 -8.56
CA VAL A 230 0.39 -12.72 -8.44
C VAL A 230 -0.65 -13.16 -9.47
N SER A 231 -1.40 -12.23 -10.06
CA SER A 231 -2.31 -12.53 -11.17
C SER A 231 -2.63 -11.33 -12.07
N PRO A 232 -3.11 -11.57 -13.30
CA PRO A 232 -3.68 -10.51 -14.15
C PRO A 232 -4.91 -9.82 -13.53
N GLY A 233 -5.56 -10.42 -12.52
CA GLY A 233 -6.71 -9.82 -11.83
C GLY A 233 -6.40 -8.51 -11.12
N GLN A 234 -5.12 -8.27 -10.79
CA GLN A 234 -4.63 -7.01 -10.22
C GLN A 234 -4.61 -5.84 -11.22
N ALA A 235 -5.07 -6.05 -12.46
CA ALA A 235 -5.47 -4.97 -13.36
C ALA A 235 -6.84 -4.37 -13.02
N THR A 236 -7.54 -4.92 -12.02
CA THR A 236 -8.85 -4.45 -11.56
C THR A 236 -8.86 -4.27 -10.05
N LEU A 237 -9.63 -3.30 -9.57
CA LEU A 237 -9.67 -2.94 -8.16
C LEU A 237 -10.57 -3.87 -7.35
N ASN A 238 -10.10 -4.28 -6.18
CA ASN A 238 -10.88 -5.00 -5.18
C ASN A 238 -11.44 -4.04 -4.10
N ALA A 239 -12.25 -4.58 -3.20
CA ALA A 239 -12.95 -3.78 -2.18
C ALA A 239 -12.01 -2.93 -1.30
N ASP A 240 -10.82 -3.44 -1.02
CA ASP A 240 -9.76 -2.75 -0.27
C ASP A 240 -9.17 -1.57 -1.04
N ASP A 241 -8.81 -1.76 -2.31
CA ASP A 241 -8.30 -0.70 -3.19
C ASP A 241 -9.33 0.44 -3.34
N ILE A 242 -10.60 0.08 -3.59
CA ILE A 242 -11.72 1.00 -3.70
C ILE A 242 -11.93 1.77 -2.39
N SER A 243 -11.87 1.09 -1.25
CA SER A 243 -12.01 1.72 0.05
C SER A 243 -10.91 2.75 0.31
N MET A 244 -9.66 2.42 -0.01
CA MET A 244 -8.51 3.30 0.20
C MET A 244 -8.59 4.55 -0.68
N VAL A 245 -8.80 4.41 -2.00
CA VAL A 245 -8.89 5.58 -2.89
C VAL A 245 -10.11 6.45 -2.57
N SER A 246 -11.25 5.85 -2.23
CA SER A 246 -12.46 6.59 -1.82
C SER A 246 -12.27 7.30 -0.47
N SER A 247 -11.39 6.81 0.39
CA SER A 247 -11.10 7.47 1.65
C SER A 247 -10.17 8.69 1.47
N LEU A 248 -9.26 8.64 0.49
CA LEU A 248 -8.38 9.77 0.16
C LEU A 248 -9.10 10.85 -0.66
N TYR A 249 -9.97 10.44 -1.57
CA TYR A 249 -10.68 11.31 -2.50
C TYR A 249 -12.18 11.04 -2.43
N PRO A 250 -12.87 11.27 -1.30
CA PRO A 250 -14.26 10.84 -1.17
C PRO A 250 -15.19 11.59 -2.13
N GLU A 251 -15.99 10.84 -2.89
CA GLU A 251 -17.20 11.39 -3.49
C GLU A 251 -18.20 11.81 -2.41
N ALA A 252 -19.08 12.76 -2.75
CA ALA A 252 -20.02 13.33 -1.78
C ALA A 252 -20.90 12.28 -1.09
N SER A 253 -21.21 11.18 -1.78
CA SER A 253 -22.05 10.10 -1.27
C SER A 253 -21.30 9.09 -0.39
N PHE A 254 -19.96 9.03 -0.45
CA PHE A 254 -19.15 7.95 0.14
C PHE A 254 -19.47 7.70 1.62
N HIS A 255 -19.41 8.75 2.44
CA HIS A 255 -19.67 8.66 3.88
C HIS A 255 -21.14 8.40 4.24
N SER A 256 -22.06 8.52 3.29
CA SER A 256 -23.49 8.23 3.51
C SER A 256 -23.91 6.86 2.98
N SER A 257 -23.19 6.29 2.02
CA SER A 257 -23.49 5.02 1.36
C SER A 257 -22.64 3.85 1.90
N ARG A 258 -21.44 4.14 2.39
CA ARG A 258 -20.52 3.16 2.99
C ARG A 258 -20.52 3.30 4.51
N GLY A 259 -20.19 2.20 5.18
CA GLY A 259 -19.93 2.19 6.61
C GLY A 259 -18.45 2.11 6.93
N ARG A 260 -18.14 2.12 8.22
CA ARG A 260 -16.78 2.18 8.76
C ARG A 260 -16.72 1.40 10.06
N ILE A 261 -15.65 0.62 10.27
CA ILE A 261 -15.35 -0.02 11.56
C ILE A 261 -14.07 0.59 12.12
N GLN A 262 -14.08 0.98 13.39
CA GLN A 262 -12.92 1.55 14.08
C GLN A 262 -12.74 0.91 15.46
N GLY A 263 -11.49 0.82 15.89
CA GLY A 263 -11.12 0.29 17.21
C GLY A 263 -9.62 0.38 17.44
N ARG A 264 -9.13 -0.37 18.43
CA ARG A 264 -7.70 -0.57 18.64
C ARG A 264 -7.36 -2.05 18.75
N VAL A 265 -6.10 -2.37 18.48
CA VAL A 265 -5.48 -3.64 18.88
C VAL A 265 -4.72 -3.37 20.18
N VAL A 266 -4.93 -4.22 21.18
CA VAL A 266 -4.28 -4.15 22.50
C VAL A 266 -3.75 -5.51 22.91
N PHE A 267 -2.74 -5.53 23.79
CA PHE A 267 -2.22 -6.76 24.39
C PHE A 267 -3.20 -7.36 25.40
N SER A 268 -2.84 -8.50 25.98
CA SER A 268 -3.68 -9.32 26.86
C SER A 268 -4.13 -8.59 28.14
N ASP A 269 -3.43 -7.51 28.52
CA ASP A 269 -3.82 -6.63 29.63
C ASP A 269 -5.05 -5.76 29.31
N GLY A 270 -5.49 -5.75 28.06
CA GLY A 270 -6.65 -5.01 27.57
C GLY A 270 -6.46 -3.50 27.50
N VAL A 271 -5.24 -2.99 27.75
CA VAL A 271 -4.98 -1.53 27.82
C VAL A 271 -3.72 -1.10 27.09
N THR A 272 -2.72 -1.96 26.94
CA THR A 272 -1.47 -1.63 26.23
C THR A 272 -1.69 -1.76 24.72
N PRO A 273 -1.53 -0.69 23.93
CA PRO A 273 -1.80 -0.72 22.49
C PRO A 273 -0.73 -1.48 21.70
N ALA A 274 -1.14 -2.14 20.62
CA ALA A 274 -0.29 -2.95 19.75
C ALA A 274 -0.26 -2.38 18.31
N GLN A 275 0.89 -1.87 17.89
CA GLN A 275 1.13 -1.32 16.54
C GLN A 275 1.67 -2.40 15.59
N GLY A 276 1.36 -2.28 14.29
CA GLY A 276 2.03 -3.04 13.23
C GLY A 276 1.39 -4.39 12.92
N TYR A 277 0.11 -4.54 13.22
CA TYR A 277 -0.66 -5.75 12.89
C TYR A 277 -1.71 -5.44 11.85
N ASN A 278 -1.91 -6.36 10.90
CA ASN A 278 -2.89 -6.19 9.85
C ASN A 278 -4.28 -6.51 10.40
N VAL A 279 -5.21 -5.56 10.31
CA VAL A 279 -6.60 -5.72 10.75
C VAL A 279 -7.48 -5.80 9.51
N ILE A 280 -8.26 -6.87 9.36
CA ILE A 280 -9.10 -7.09 8.18
C ILE A 280 -10.56 -7.23 8.60
N ALA A 281 -11.45 -6.44 7.99
CA ALA A 281 -12.90 -6.70 8.03
C ALA A 281 -13.27 -7.55 6.82
N ARG A 282 -13.81 -8.76 7.05
CA ARG A 282 -14.27 -9.69 6.01
C ARG A 282 -15.78 -9.84 6.06
N ASN A 283 -16.44 -9.65 4.93
CA ASN A 283 -17.88 -9.85 4.83
C ASN A 283 -18.24 -11.32 5.06
N THR A 284 -19.25 -11.62 5.86
CA THR A 284 -19.58 -13.03 6.18
C THR A 284 -20.19 -13.80 5.01
N ALA A 285 -20.70 -13.12 3.99
CA ALA A 285 -21.26 -13.75 2.79
C ALA A 285 -20.21 -14.02 1.70
N ASP A 286 -19.20 -13.15 1.61
CA ASP A 286 -18.09 -13.27 0.65
C ASP A 286 -16.77 -12.79 1.30
N PRO A 287 -16.18 -13.59 2.21
CA PRO A 287 -15.11 -13.14 3.09
C PRO A 287 -13.76 -12.99 2.40
N ARG A 288 -13.57 -13.61 1.23
CA ARG A 288 -12.29 -13.58 0.51
C ARG A 288 -12.23 -12.45 -0.50
N VAL A 289 -13.37 -12.01 -1.05
CA VAL A 289 -13.45 -10.92 -2.04
C VAL A 289 -13.89 -9.60 -1.42
N ILE A 290 -14.89 -9.60 -0.54
CA ILE A 290 -15.37 -8.37 0.13
C ILE A 290 -14.64 -8.25 1.46
N ALA A 291 -13.42 -7.70 1.38
CA ALA A 291 -12.57 -7.43 2.53
C ALA A 291 -11.91 -6.04 2.42
N VAL A 292 -11.72 -5.40 3.57
CA VAL A 292 -10.98 -4.14 3.72
C VAL A 292 -10.02 -4.28 4.88
N SER A 293 -8.80 -3.78 4.72
CA SER A 293 -7.70 -3.90 5.66
C SER A 293 -7.17 -2.54 6.12
N SER A 294 -6.58 -2.53 7.31
CA SER A 294 -5.80 -1.41 7.81
C SER A 294 -4.81 -1.93 8.86
N VAL A 295 -3.58 -1.41 8.85
CA VAL A 295 -2.58 -1.77 9.85
C VAL A 295 -2.77 -0.95 11.12
N SER A 296 -2.77 -1.63 12.27
CA SER A 296 -2.87 -0.96 13.57
C SER A 296 -1.72 0.04 13.75
N GLY A 297 -2.10 1.27 14.08
CA GLY A 297 -1.22 2.41 14.24
C GLY A 297 -0.56 2.94 12.98
N TYR A 298 -1.18 2.76 11.81
CA TYR A 298 -0.74 3.41 10.56
C TYR A 298 -0.66 4.94 10.65
N ARG A 299 -1.38 5.58 11.59
CA ARG A 299 -1.31 7.03 11.83
C ARG A 299 -0.27 7.45 12.86
N PHE A 300 0.37 6.49 13.55
CA PHE A 300 1.34 6.74 14.60
C PHE A 300 2.76 6.57 14.05
N THR A 301 3.69 7.37 14.57
CA THR A 301 5.10 7.30 14.21
C THR A 301 5.67 5.90 14.44
N ALA A 302 6.19 5.28 13.38
CA ALA A 302 6.67 3.91 13.39
C ALA A 302 7.67 3.63 14.52
N GLY A 303 7.34 2.68 15.40
CA GLY A 303 8.25 2.24 16.45
C GLY A 303 8.63 3.32 17.47
N ALA A 304 7.98 4.49 17.48
CA ALA A 304 8.28 5.52 18.47
C ALA A 304 8.03 4.98 19.89
N GLY A 305 9.07 5.06 20.74
CA GLY A 305 9.05 4.46 22.08
C GLY A 305 9.31 2.96 22.13
N ASN A 306 9.64 2.31 21.01
CA ASN A 306 10.03 0.91 20.96
C ASN A 306 11.57 0.77 21.09
N PRO A 307 12.08 -0.02 22.06
CA PRO A 307 13.52 -0.27 22.21
C PRO A 307 14.17 -1.01 21.02
N LEU A 308 13.38 -1.64 20.14
CA LEU A 308 13.86 -2.28 18.91
C LEU A 308 14.14 -1.28 17.78
N VAL A 309 13.71 -0.02 17.89
CA VAL A 309 14.16 1.02 16.97
C VAL A 309 15.61 1.35 17.32
N PRO A 310 16.58 1.15 16.38
CA PRO A 310 17.98 1.51 16.59
C PRO A 310 18.18 2.83 17.34
N PHE A 311 18.94 2.77 18.43
CA PHE A 311 19.24 3.92 19.28
C PHE A 311 19.88 5.06 18.45
N GLY A 312 19.34 6.27 18.59
CA GLY A 312 19.83 7.46 17.87
C GLY A 312 19.15 7.70 16.52
N MET A 313 18.16 6.88 16.14
CA MET A 313 17.25 7.28 15.07
C MET A 313 16.44 8.49 15.48
N ASP A 314 16.48 9.51 14.63
CA ASP A 314 15.67 10.70 14.81
C ASP A 314 14.25 10.42 14.32
N THR A 315 13.34 10.30 15.29
CA THR A 315 11.94 9.99 14.99
C THR A 315 11.17 11.15 14.36
N SER A 316 11.81 12.31 14.19
CA SER A 316 11.25 13.39 13.38
C SER A 316 11.33 13.12 11.87
N PHE A 317 12.22 12.21 11.43
CA PHE A 317 12.21 11.69 10.05
C PHE A 317 11.12 10.64 9.82
N PHE A 318 10.54 10.10 10.89
CA PHE A 318 9.35 9.28 10.78
C PHE A 318 8.10 10.17 10.76
N TYR A 319 7.41 10.08 9.64
CA TYR A 319 6.02 10.49 9.47
C TYR A 319 5.10 9.82 10.50
N GLY A 320 3.93 10.40 10.72
CA GLY A 320 2.95 9.96 11.72
C GLY A 320 2.85 10.87 12.93
N SER A 321 1.77 10.70 13.68
CA SER A 321 1.49 11.42 14.91
C SER A 321 2.24 10.81 16.10
N HIS A 322 2.56 11.63 17.10
CA HIS A 322 3.03 11.19 18.42
C HIS A 322 1.88 11.02 19.44
N ASP A 323 0.62 11.11 19.01
CA ASP A 323 -0.53 10.82 19.88
C ASP A 323 -0.60 9.31 20.20
N GLN A 324 -0.35 8.97 21.46
CA GLN A 324 -0.32 7.58 21.93
C GLN A 324 -1.66 6.86 21.74
N ASN A 325 -2.79 7.58 21.59
CA ASN A 325 -4.08 6.97 21.29
C ASN A 325 -4.12 6.30 19.92
N LEU A 326 -3.16 6.60 19.05
CA LEU A 326 -3.05 6.07 17.70
C LEU A 326 -2.17 4.82 17.60
N ILE A 327 -1.41 4.42 18.62
CA ILE A 327 -0.46 3.29 18.54
C ILE A 327 -1.15 2.00 18.07
N GLY A 328 -2.30 1.66 18.66
CA GLY A 328 -3.05 0.45 18.30
C GLY A 328 -4.24 0.73 17.39
N PHE A 329 -4.46 1.99 16.99
CA PHE A 329 -5.67 2.40 16.29
C PHE A 329 -5.73 1.82 14.87
N TYR A 330 -6.87 1.24 14.50
CA TYR A 330 -7.15 0.84 13.12
C TYR A 330 -8.45 1.49 12.65
N ASP A 331 -8.56 1.62 11.33
CA ASP A 331 -9.69 2.28 10.69
C ASP A 331 -10.03 1.61 9.36
N LEU A 332 -11.22 1.04 9.26
CA LEU A 332 -11.70 0.28 8.10
C LEU A 332 -12.89 1.00 7.46
N PRO A 333 -12.65 2.04 6.65
CA PRO A 333 -13.69 2.78 5.94
C PRO A 333 -14.22 2.00 4.73
N GLY A 334 -15.18 2.60 4.01
CA GLY A 334 -15.61 2.12 2.69
C GLY A 334 -16.36 0.79 2.66
N LEU A 335 -16.73 0.23 3.82
CA LEU A 335 -17.40 -1.06 3.90
C LEU A 335 -18.81 -0.97 3.30
N PRO A 336 -19.17 -1.82 2.32
CA PRO A 336 -20.57 -1.99 1.93
C PRO A 336 -21.44 -2.36 3.14
N PRO A 337 -22.72 -1.96 3.18
CA PRO A 337 -23.62 -2.43 4.23
C PRO A 337 -23.66 -3.97 4.28
N GLY A 338 -23.49 -4.55 5.46
CA GLY A 338 -23.32 -5.98 5.60
C GLY A 338 -22.97 -6.42 7.01
N THR A 339 -22.66 -7.71 7.14
CA THR A 339 -22.19 -8.31 8.39
C THR A 339 -20.75 -8.76 8.16
N TYR A 340 -19.87 -8.45 9.11
CA TYR A 340 -18.43 -8.66 8.98
C TYR A 340 -17.88 -9.42 10.18
N THR A 341 -16.85 -10.22 9.96
CA THR A 341 -15.87 -10.56 11.01
C THR A 341 -14.72 -9.58 10.92
N VAL A 342 -14.11 -9.21 12.05
CA VAL A 342 -12.87 -8.43 12.08
C VAL A 342 -11.78 -9.33 12.65
N GLU A 343 -10.68 -9.47 11.92
CA GLU A 343 -9.56 -10.33 12.28
C GLU A 343 -8.25 -9.54 12.31
N VAL A 344 -7.28 -10.05 13.07
CA VAL A 344 -5.93 -9.50 13.20
C VAL A 344 -4.93 -10.60 12.94
N GLU A 345 -4.00 -10.33 12.04
CA GLU A 345 -2.90 -11.21 11.68
C GLU A 345 -1.57 -10.45 11.68
N ALA A 346 -0.47 -11.21 11.72
CA ALA A 346 0.83 -10.64 11.46
C ALA A 346 0.94 -10.23 9.99
N ILE A 347 1.63 -9.12 9.76
CA ILE A 347 2.11 -8.79 8.43
C ILE A 347 3.16 -9.85 8.03
N LEU A 348 3.24 -10.23 6.75
CA LEU A 348 4.15 -11.27 6.26
C LEU A 348 5.60 -10.96 6.65
N ASN A 349 6.07 -11.57 7.74
CA ASN A 349 7.31 -11.18 8.42
C ASN A 349 8.52 -12.07 8.09
N SER A 350 8.31 -13.14 7.34
CA SER A 350 9.33 -14.14 7.04
C SER A 350 9.03 -14.84 5.71
N GLY A 351 9.87 -15.81 5.34
CA GLY A 351 9.79 -16.50 4.06
C GLY A 351 10.67 -15.86 2.98
N SER A 352 10.46 -16.25 1.73
CA SER A 352 11.24 -15.77 0.59
C SER A 352 10.91 -14.34 0.17
N VAL A 353 9.75 -13.83 0.59
CA VAL A 353 9.19 -12.54 0.15
C VAL A 353 8.51 -11.80 1.30
N PRO A 354 9.22 -11.49 2.41
CA PRO A 354 8.65 -10.75 3.52
C PRO A 354 8.20 -9.35 3.07
N PHE A 355 7.11 -8.85 3.64
CA PHE A 355 6.56 -7.53 3.35
C PHE A 355 7.33 -6.45 4.13
N VAL A 356 8.56 -6.18 3.70
CA VAL A 356 9.47 -5.18 4.26
C VAL A 356 10.09 -4.34 3.14
N TYR A 357 10.70 -3.22 3.51
CA TYR A 357 11.33 -2.29 2.56
C TYR A 357 10.36 -1.90 1.43
N ASN A 358 10.76 -2.11 0.18
CA ASN A 358 9.98 -1.77 -1.00
C ASN A 358 8.70 -2.59 -1.16
N SER A 359 8.58 -3.74 -0.50
CA SER A 359 7.35 -4.55 -0.46
C SER A 359 6.63 -4.41 0.88
N GLY A 360 6.99 -3.38 1.65
CA GLY A 360 6.52 -3.15 2.98
C GLY A 360 5.01 -2.94 3.07
N VAL A 361 4.43 -3.43 4.18
CA VAL A 361 3.04 -3.20 4.59
C VAL A 361 3.08 -2.62 6.00
N GLY A 362 2.35 -1.54 6.27
CA GLY A 362 2.34 -0.91 7.60
C GLY A 362 3.41 0.17 7.79
N PRO A 363 3.43 0.81 8.96
CA PRO A 363 4.48 1.74 9.36
C PRO A 363 5.84 1.06 9.64
N ILE A 364 5.87 -0.25 9.89
CA ILE A 364 7.02 -0.92 10.52
C ILE A 364 8.03 -1.42 9.49
N GLY A 365 7.60 -2.31 8.58
CA GLY A 365 8.53 -3.02 7.69
C GLY A 365 9.18 -2.16 6.62
N ASP A 366 8.51 -1.11 6.16
CA ASP A 366 8.99 -0.22 5.09
C ASP A 366 10.34 0.40 5.47
N TYR A 367 10.50 0.80 6.73
CA TYR A 367 11.71 1.46 7.20
C TYR A 367 12.62 0.53 8.00
N LEU A 368 12.06 -0.22 8.95
CA LEU A 368 12.87 -0.97 9.91
C LEU A 368 13.41 -2.28 9.34
N GLY A 369 12.91 -2.70 8.17
CA GLY A 369 13.38 -3.90 7.49
C GLY A 369 12.94 -5.21 8.13
N PHE A 370 11.97 -5.14 9.05
CA PHE A 370 11.37 -6.29 9.71
C PHE A 370 9.89 -6.03 10.00
N GLN A 371 9.11 -7.09 10.16
CA GLN A 371 7.74 -7.03 10.64
C GLN A 371 7.62 -7.79 11.95
N TYR A 372 6.67 -7.42 12.80
CA TYR A 372 6.43 -8.17 14.02
C TYR A 372 5.81 -9.54 13.69
N LYS A 373 6.25 -10.57 14.41
CA LYS A 373 5.51 -11.83 14.48
C LYS A 373 4.21 -11.60 15.25
N MET A 374 3.21 -12.45 15.03
CA MET A 374 1.99 -12.38 15.82
C MET A 374 2.34 -12.72 17.29
N PRO A 375 2.13 -11.82 18.25
CA PRO A 375 2.46 -12.08 19.63
C PRO A 375 1.41 -13.01 20.24
N GLY A 376 1.81 -13.73 21.29
CA GLY A 376 0.93 -14.63 22.02
C GLY A 376 0.75 -15.98 21.34
N SER A 377 -0.42 -16.61 21.54
CA SER A 377 -0.62 -18.02 21.20
C SER A 377 -1.35 -18.28 19.87
N CYS A 378 -1.79 -17.24 19.18
CA CYS A 378 -2.63 -17.34 18.00
C CYS A 378 -1.98 -16.67 16.80
N GLU A 379 -1.93 -17.39 15.66
CA GLU A 379 -1.46 -16.84 14.39
C GLU A 379 -2.47 -15.86 13.76
N LEU A 380 -3.76 -16.11 14.01
CA LEU A 380 -4.89 -15.29 13.61
C LEU A 380 -5.83 -15.13 14.82
N GLN A 381 -6.28 -13.89 15.07
CA GLN A 381 -7.23 -13.58 16.14
C GLN A 381 -8.39 -12.77 15.60
N TYR A 382 -9.49 -12.72 16.35
CA TYR A 382 -10.70 -12.03 15.92
C TYR A 382 -11.19 -11.06 16.99
N LEU A 383 -11.91 -10.04 16.54
CA LEU A 383 -12.75 -9.24 17.40
C LEU A 383 -13.83 -10.13 18.05
N HIS A 384 -13.87 -10.15 19.37
CA HIS A 384 -14.89 -10.80 20.16
C HIS A 384 -15.43 -9.87 21.27
N HIS A 385 -16.75 -9.79 21.40
CA HIS A 385 -17.41 -8.98 22.42
C HIS A 385 -18.45 -9.78 23.24
N PRO A 386 -18.42 -9.69 24.59
CA PRO A 386 -17.37 -9.07 25.40
C PRO A 386 -16.08 -9.92 25.39
N PRO A 387 -14.89 -9.30 25.40
CA PRO A 387 -13.63 -10.04 25.36
C PRO A 387 -13.42 -10.78 26.68
N ARG A 388 -12.83 -11.97 26.61
CA ARG A 388 -12.53 -12.78 27.81
C ARG A 388 -11.11 -13.28 27.72
N SER A 389 -10.43 -13.34 28.86
CA SER A 389 -9.09 -13.93 28.97
C SER A 389 -9.06 -15.44 28.67
N THR A 390 -10.23 -16.07 28.50
CA THR A 390 -10.40 -17.49 28.17
C THR A 390 -10.83 -17.73 26.72
N ASP A 391 -10.92 -16.68 25.91
CA ASP A 391 -11.26 -16.83 24.49
C ASP A 391 -10.19 -17.68 23.79
N ASP A 392 -10.61 -18.51 22.84
CA ASP A 392 -9.68 -19.25 21.97
C ASP A 392 -9.40 -18.45 20.68
N CYS A 393 -8.43 -18.91 19.88
CA CYS A 393 -8.03 -18.21 18.65
C CYS A 393 -9.15 -18.10 17.59
N GLY A 394 -10.21 -18.91 17.67
CA GLY A 394 -11.33 -18.89 16.72
C GLY A 394 -12.56 -18.12 17.21
N THR A 395 -12.54 -17.66 18.45
CA THR A 395 -13.66 -16.98 19.10
C THR A 395 -13.87 -15.61 18.47
N ARG A 396 -15.07 -15.38 17.91
CA ARG A 396 -15.36 -14.16 17.15
C ARG A 396 -16.82 -13.74 17.26
N THR A 397 -17.04 -12.44 17.26
CA THR A 397 -18.35 -11.82 17.05
C THR A 397 -18.44 -11.22 15.66
N THR A 398 -19.65 -11.15 15.12
CA THR A 398 -19.90 -10.40 13.89
C THR A 398 -20.26 -8.94 14.19
N VAL A 399 -19.92 -8.06 13.25
CA VAL A 399 -20.21 -6.64 13.28
C VAL A 399 -21.15 -6.31 12.13
N SER A 400 -22.36 -5.83 12.45
CA SER A 400 -23.30 -5.33 11.45
C SER A 400 -23.03 -3.86 11.15
N VAL A 401 -22.83 -3.55 9.88
CA VAL A 401 -22.50 -2.21 9.38
C VAL A 401 -23.59 -1.78 8.40
N GLY A 402 -24.25 -0.66 8.70
CA GLY A 402 -25.20 0.01 7.79
C GLY A 402 -24.55 1.13 6.96
N ALA A 403 -25.30 1.64 5.99
CA ALA A 403 -24.88 2.80 5.19
C ALA A 403 -24.72 4.04 6.09
N GLY A 404 -23.59 4.74 5.94
CA GLY A 404 -23.23 5.90 6.76
C GLY A 404 -22.98 5.62 8.24
N GLN A 405 -22.94 4.35 8.63
CA GLN A 405 -22.70 3.96 10.01
C GLN A 405 -21.21 3.92 10.30
N VAL A 406 -20.81 4.62 11.35
CA VAL A 406 -19.50 4.41 12.00
C VAL A 406 -19.71 3.47 13.18
N VAL A 407 -19.19 2.26 13.09
CA VAL A 407 -19.17 1.31 14.19
C VAL A 407 -17.86 1.47 14.94
N SER A 408 -17.91 2.25 16.03
CA SER A 408 -16.91 2.11 17.08
C SER A 408 -17.24 0.83 17.82
N THR A 409 -16.41 -0.19 17.71
CA THR A 409 -16.69 -1.52 18.30
C THR A 409 -16.78 -1.46 19.82
N GLY A 410 -16.35 -0.35 20.44
CA GLY A 410 -16.33 -0.16 21.90
C GLY A 410 -15.48 -1.21 22.63
N THR A 411 -14.73 -1.99 21.87
CA THR A 411 -14.05 -3.22 22.27
C THR A 411 -12.83 -3.33 21.38
N ASP A 412 -11.67 -3.16 21.99
CA ASP A 412 -10.41 -3.36 21.31
C ASP A 412 -10.21 -4.87 21.05
N ILE A 413 -9.48 -5.21 20.00
CA ILE A 413 -9.06 -6.60 19.75
C ILE A 413 -7.95 -6.90 20.76
N VAL A 414 -8.21 -7.82 21.69
CA VAL A 414 -7.29 -8.20 22.77
C VAL A 414 -6.46 -9.40 22.33
N LEU A 415 -5.15 -9.21 22.17
CA LEU A 415 -4.24 -10.28 21.76
C LEU A 415 -4.01 -11.28 22.90
N ILE A 416 -4.59 -12.47 22.75
CA ILE A 416 -4.58 -13.54 23.76
C ILE A 416 -3.17 -14.12 23.92
N GLY A 417 -2.79 -14.42 25.16
CA GLY A 417 -1.54 -15.13 25.47
C GLY A 417 -0.27 -14.28 25.37
N THR A 418 -0.41 -12.95 25.23
CA THR A 418 0.71 -12.01 25.18
C THR A 418 1.21 -11.61 26.57
N GLY A 419 2.47 -11.20 26.69
CA GLY A 419 2.96 -10.52 27.89
C GLY A 419 2.21 -9.20 28.15
N PRO A 420 2.22 -8.67 29.40
CA PRO A 420 1.42 -7.50 29.76
C PRO A 420 1.86 -6.21 29.07
N ARG A 421 3.07 -6.12 28.50
CA ARG A 421 3.55 -4.93 27.76
C ARG A 421 4.58 -5.33 26.70
N TYR A 422 4.73 -4.46 25.70
CA TYR A 422 5.91 -4.41 24.85
C TYR A 422 7.11 -3.92 25.67
N ASP A 423 7.86 -4.83 26.30
CA ASP A 423 9.17 -4.53 26.86
C ASP A 423 10.23 -5.56 26.39
N ALA A 424 11.50 -5.25 26.68
CA ALA A 424 12.71 -5.64 25.95
C ALA A 424 13.08 -7.15 25.90
N TRP A 425 12.11 -8.06 26.03
CA TRP A 425 12.35 -9.49 26.28
C TRP A 425 11.69 -10.49 25.33
N GLU A 426 11.08 -10.06 24.22
CA GLU A 426 10.56 -11.00 23.21
C GLU A 426 11.50 -11.13 22.00
N SER A 427 12.80 -11.30 22.27
CA SER A 427 13.74 -11.84 21.28
C SER A 427 13.29 -13.25 20.92
N GLY A 428 12.70 -13.41 19.74
CA GLY A 428 12.57 -14.72 19.13
C GLY A 428 13.95 -15.34 19.01
N GLU A 429 14.17 -16.43 19.75
CA GLU A 429 15.07 -17.48 19.27
C GLU A 429 14.46 -18.17 18.04
#